data_AF-A0A6V8DJ63-F1
#
_entry.id   AF-A0A6V8DJ63-F1
#
_cell.length_a   1.000
_cell.length_b   1.000
_cell.length_c   1.000
_cell.angle_alpha   90.00
_cell.angle_beta   90.00
_cell.angle_gamma   90.00
#
_symmetry.space_group_name_H-M   'P 1'
#
loop_
_entity.id
_entity.type
_entity.pdbx_description
1 polymer ?
#
loop_
_entity_poly.entity_id
_entity_poly.type
_entity_poly.pdbx_seq_one_letter_code
_entity_poly.pdbx_strand_id
1 'polypeptide(L)'
;PHDEFQKTGGRTHGFQIWVNLPSEHKMMPPRYQEIPATESPTIEKDGVWARVIAGECLGVSSSIDTVIPITLIHVKMEDGAKLNQQIESQLNSMIYVFSGKITVFNEARVKEYPQVLGLGVNQQVRDGELALLSEGHEVEFHSNGASELLILAGPELNEPISRYGPFVMNTREEIEQAFEDYRNGTFAN
;
A
#
# COMPACT_ATOMS: atom_id res chain seq x y z
N PRO A 1 3.30 -16.32 12.13
CA PRO A 1 4.77 -16.30 12.37
C PRO A 1 5.42 -17.55 11.77
N HIS A 2 6.53 -17.40 11.03
CA HIS A 2 7.24 -18.54 10.43
C HIS A 2 7.67 -19.56 11.50
N ASP A 3 7.67 -20.85 11.18
CA ASP A 3 7.95 -21.94 12.14
C ASP A 3 9.27 -21.75 12.91
N GLU A 4 10.28 -21.20 12.24
CA GLU A 4 11.58 -20.91 12.83
C GLU A 4 11.48 -19.83 13.91
N PHE A 5 10.73 -18.75 13.67
CA PHE A 5 10.50 -17.71 14.67
C PHE A 5 9.77 -18.24 15.91
N GLN A 6 8.81 -19.16 15.72
CA GLN A 6 8.12 -19.79 16.84
C GLN A 6 9.06 -20.64 17.70
N LYS A 7 10.13 -21.20 17.11
CA LYS A 7 11.10 -22.07 17.78
C LYS A 7 12.23 -21.29 18.46
N THR A 8 12.78 -20.28 17.79
CA THR A 8 14.01 -19.61 18.22
C THR A 8 13.83 -18.15 18.62
N GLY A 9 12.64 -17.59 18.40
CA GLY A 9 12.43 -16.15 18.48
C GLY A 9 13.26 -15.40 17.42
N GLY A 10 13.36 -14.08 17.57
CA GLY A 10 14.15 -13.22 16.70
C GLY A 10 13.52 -11.85 16.49
N ARG A 11 13.92 -11.16 15.42
CA ARG A 11 13.28 -9.91 14.98
C ARG A 11 12.33 -10.19 13.83
N THR A 12 11.06 -9.87 14.00
CA THR A 12 10.11 -9.76 12.87
C THR A 12 10.08 -8.33 12.35
N HIS A 13 10.08 -8.19 11.03
CA HIS A 13 9.78 -6.93 10.36
C HIS A 13 8.68 -7.20 9.33
N GLY A 14 7.66 -6.37 9.30
CA GLY A 14 6.51 -6.55 8.42
C GLY A 14 5.56 -5.36 8.48
N PHE A 15 4.67 -5.30 7.51
CA PHE A 15 3.71 -4.22 7.34
C PHE A 15 2.30 -4.75 7.54
N GLN A 16 1.47 -3.96 8.20
CA GLN A 16 0.03 -4.20 8.28
C GLN A 16 -0.68 -3.01 7.63
N ILE A 17 -1.43 -3.30 6.58
CA ILE A 17 -2.12 -2.30 5.76
C ILE A 17 -3.61 -2.61 5.83
N TRP A 18 -4.41 -1.61 6.19
CA TRP A 18 -5.87 -1.73 6.19
C TRP A 18 -6.40 -1.06 4.93
N VAL A 19 -7.06 -1.84 4.08
CA VAL A 19 -7.76 -1.36 2.89
C VAL A 19 -9.24 -1.31 3.22
N ASN A 20 -9.85 -0.13 3.12
CA ASN A 20 -11.29 0.02 3.35
C ASN A 20 -12.07 -0.59 2.19
N LEU A 21 -13.28 -1.08 2.47
CA LEU A 21 -14.21 -1.59 1.46
C LEU A 21 -15.31 -0.56 1.16
N PRO A 22 -15.81 -0.51 -0.10
CA PRO A 22 -17.05 0.17 -0.42
C PRO A 22 -18.20 -0.29 0.48
N SER A 23 -19.14 0.60 0.78
CA SER A 23 -20.29 0.35 1.63
C SER A 23 -21.05 -0.94 1.27
N GLU A 24 -21.27 -1.17 -0.03
CA GLU A 24 -21.94 -2.36 -0.55
C GLU A 24 -21.23 -3.70 -0.25
N HIS A 25 -19.93 -3.65 0.06
CA HIS A 25 -19.11 -4.83 0.33
C HIS A 25 -18.70 -4.99 1.79
N LYS A 26 -19.05 -4.04 2.68
CA LYS A 26 -18.65 -4.10 4.10
C LYS A 26 -19.16 -5.31 4.86
N MET A 27 -20.30 -5.86 4.44
CA MET A 27 -20.94 -7.04 5.04
C MET A 27 -20.78 -8.30 4.19
N MET A 28 -19.87 -8.30 3.21
CA MET A 28 -19.58 -9.51 2.46
C MET A 28 -19.05 -10.63 3.38
N PRO A 29 -19.27 -11.92 3.06
CA PRO A 29 -18.70 -13.01 3.84
C PRO A 29 -17.17 -12.86 3.98
N PRO A 30 -16.61 -13.06 5.18
CA PRO A 30 -15.18 -12.94 5.38
C PRO A 30 -14.45 -13.98 4.55
N ARG A 31 -13.33 -13.57 3.95
CA ARG A 31 -12.47 -14.45 3.15
C ARG A 31 -11.01 -14.20 3.48
N TYR A 32 -10.20 -15.24 3.33
CA TYR A 32 -8.77 -15.20 3.56
C TYR A 32 -8.04 -15.70 2.31
N GLN A 33 -6.95 -15.01 1.96
CA GLN A 33 -6.04 -15.39 0.89
C GLN A 33 -4.62 -15.36 1.47
N GLU A 34 -4.01 -16.54 1.56
CA GLU A 34 -2.60 -16.68 1.90
C GLU A 34 -1.80 -16.81 0.61
N ILE A 35 -0.78 -15.99 0.45
CA ILE A 35 0.13 -16.06 -0.69
C ILE A 35 1.53 -16.27 -0.15
N PRO A 36 2.10 -17.49 -0.28
CA PRO A 36 3.47 -17.74 0.13
C PRO A 36 4.44 -16.98 -0.77
N ALA A 37 5.65 -16.75 -0.25
CA ALA A 37 6.68 -16.01 -0.97
C ALA A 37 7.07 -16.64 -2.33
N THR A 38 6.84 -17.94 -2.50
CA THR A 38 7.08 -18.71 -3.73
C THR A 38 6.02 -18.49 -4.81
N GLU A 39 4.84 -18.02 -4.43
CA GLU A 39 3.72 -17.74 -5.35
C GLU A 39 3.54 -16.24 -5.60
N SER A 40 4.10 -15.39 -4.73
CA SER A 40 4.13 -13.95 -4.96
C SER A 40 5.12 -13.62 -6.08
N PRO A 41 4.66 -13.04 -7.20
CA PRO A 41 5.51 -12.81 -8.35
C PRO A 41 6.56 -11.73 -8.06
N THR A 42 7.79 -12.02 -8.47
CA THR A 42 8.93 -11.11 -8.34
C THR A 42 9.61 -10.89 -9.68
N ILE A 43 10.12 -9.68 -9.90
CA ILE A 43 10.85 -9.30 -11.10
C ILE A 43 12.10 -8.52 -10.71
N GLU A 44 13.18 -8.71 -11.46
CA GLU A 44 14.42 -7.95 -11.31
C GLU A 44 14.86 -7.44 -12.68
N LYS A 45 15.07 -6.13 -12.78
CA LYS A 45 15.44 -5.45 -14.02
C LYS A 45 16.13 -4.13 -13.72
N ASP A 46 17.25 -3.86 -14.40
CA ASP A 46 17.94 -2.56 -14.36
C ASP A 46 18.26 -2.04 -12.94
N GLY A 47 18.66 -2.93 -12.03
CA GLY A 47 18.97 -2.61 -10.63
C GLY A 47 17.74 -2.42 -9.74
N VAL A 48 16.55 -2.76 -10.22
CA VAL A 48 15.29 -2.75 -9.48
C VAL A 48 14.79 -4.16 -9.30
N TRP A 49 14.57 -4.56 -8.05
CA TRP A 49 13.82 -5.76 -7.70
C TRP A 49 12.44 -5.34 -7.20
N ALA A 50 11.38 -5.99 -7.66
CA ALA A 50 10.02 -5.74 -7.22
C ALA A 50 9.29 -7.05 -6.91
N ARG A 51 8.56 -7.07 -5.80
CA ARG A 51 7.56 -8.08 -5.47
C ARG A 51 6.18 -7.46 -5.60
N VAL A 52 5.36 -8.05 -6.46
CA VAL A 52 4.03 -7.55 -6.78
C VAL A 52 3.02 -8.32 -5.94
N ILE A 53 2.59 -7.72 -4.83
CA ILE A 53 1.57 -8.32 -3.96
C ILE A 53 0.18 -8.08 -4.54
N ALA A 54 -0.07 -6.88 -5.06
CA ALA A 54 -1.26 -6.53 -5.84
C ALA A 54 -0.91 -5.50 -6.92
N GLY A 55 -1.64 -5.50 -8.05
CA GLY A 55 -1.39 -4.64 -9.20
C GLY A 55 -0.33 -5.21 -10.15
N GLU A 56 0.44 -4.32 -10.79
CA GLU A 56 1.46 -4.65 -11.79
C GLU A 56 2.73 -3.79 -11.62
N CYS A 57 3.89 -4.39 -11.84
CA CYS A 57 5.18 -3.70 -11.89
C CYS A 57 6.07 -4.33 -12.97
N LEU A 58 6.68 -3.50 -13.83
CA LEU A 58 7.62 -3.95 -14.87
C LEU A 58 7.09 -5.09 -15.77
N GLY A 59 5.78 -5.09 -16.04
CA GLY A 59 5.11 -6.11 -16.87
C GLY A 59 4.76 -7.42 -16.14
N VAL A 60 4.90 -7.46 -14.82
CA VAL A 60 4.54 -8.61 -13.98
C VAL A 60 3.38 -8.21 -13.06
N SER A 61 2.31 -8.99 -13.07
CA SER A 61 1.08 -8.71 -12.32
C SER A 61 0.83 -9.78 -11.25
N SER A 62 0.20 -9.38 -10.14
CA SER A 62 -0.24 -10.32 -9.09
C SER A 62 -1.52 -11.05 -9.47
N SER A 63 -1.69 -12.28 -8.97
CA SER A 63 -2.92 -13.07 -9.09
C SER A 63 -3.85 -12.95 -7.87
N ILE A 64 -3.57 -12.06 -6.93
CA ILE A 64 -4.43 -11.84 -5.76
C ILE A 64 -5.80 -11.33 -6.20
N ASP A 65 -6.87 -11.87 -5.61
CA ASP A 65 -8.23 -11.40 -5.87
C ASP A 65 -8.55 -10.24 -4.92
N THR A 66 -8.81 -9.06 -5.49
CA THR A 66 -9.10 -7.84 -4.73
C THR A 66 -10.52 -7.36 -5.03
N VAL A 67 -11.22 -6.89 -4.00
CA VAL A 67 -12.61 -6.38 -4.14
C VAL A 67 -12.64 -5.03 -4.87
N ILE A 68 -11.58 -4.24 -4.67
CA ILE A 68 -11.34 -2.98 -5.36
C ILE A 68 -9.96 -3.03 -6.01
N PRO A 69 -9.70 -2.26 -7.09
CA PRO A 69 -8.38 -2.16 -7.67
C PRO A 69 -7.37 -1.65 -6.63
N ILE A 70 -6.32 -2.41 -6.36
CA ILE A 70 -5.25 -1.98 -5.45
C ILE A 70 -3.89 -2.29 -6.03
N THR A 71 -2.94 -1.40 -5.75
CA THR A 71 -1.52 -1.60 -5.99
C THR A 71 -0.83 -1.74 -4.65
N LEU A 72 -0.08 -2.82 -4.47
CA LEU A 72 0.79 -3.04 -3.32
C LEU A 72 2.06 -3.73 -3.82
N ILE A 73 3.13 -2.96 -3.92
CA ILE A 73 4.40 -3.43 -4.48
C ILE A 73 5.50 -3.15 -3.47
N HIS A 74 6.31 -4.16 -3.16
CA HIS A 74 7.57 -3.99 -2.43
C HIS A 74 8.69 -3.87 -3.45
N VAL A 75 9.38 -2.74 -3.43
CA VAL A 75 10.49 -2.44 -4.34
C VAL A 75 11.79 -2.32 -3.57
N LYS A 76 12.86 -2.87 -4.14
CA LYS A 76 14.25 -2.63 -3.75
C LYS A 76 14.98 -2.04 -4.94
N MET A 77 15.80 -1.03 -4.69
CA MET A 77 16.55 -0.31 -5.72
C MET A 77 18.02 -0.26 -5.34
N GLU A 78 18.88 -0.62 -6.28
CA GLU A 78 20.32 -0.40 -6.19
C GLU A 78 20.68 1.10 -6.31
N ASP A 79 21.90 1.47 -5.93
CA ASP A 79 22.36 2.84 -6.10
C ASP A 79 22.37 3.25 -7.59
N GLY A 80 21.74 4.39 -7.90
CA GLY A 80 21.60 4.88 -9.28
C GLY A 80 20.50 4.21 -10.09
N ALA A 81 19.82 3.19 -9.56
CA ALA A 81 18.70 2.54 -10.24
C ALA A 81 17.51 3.50 -10.40
N LYS A 82 16.73 3.25 -11.46
CA LYS A 82 15.54 4.03 -11.80
C LYS A 82 14.35 3.11 -12.01
N LEU A 83 13.23 3.47 -11.42
CA LEU A 83 11.96 2.78 -11.64
C LEU A 83 10.97 3.79 -12.18
N ASN A 84 10.40 3.47 -13.33
CA ASN A 84 9.24 4.16 -13.85
C ASN A 84 8.01 3.26 -13.59
N GLN A 85 7.13 3.68 -12.68
CA GLN A 85 5.94 2.95 -12.29
C GLN A 85 4.69 3.59 -12.89
N GLN A 86 3.93 2.80 -13.63
CA GLN A 86 2.59 3.17 -14.07
C GLN A 86 1.62 3.09 -12.89
N ILE A 87 0.80 4.12 -12.73
CA ILE A 87 -0.28 4.14 -11.74
C ILE A 87 -1.55 4.50 -12.50
N GLU A 88 -2.59 3.70 -12.35
CA GLU A 88 -3.90 4.03 -12.93
C GLU A 88 -4.36 5.39 -12.39
N SER A 89 -4.73 6.32 -13.28
CA SER A 89 -4.99 7.71 -12.92
C SER A 89 -6.17 7.94 -11.98
N GLN A 90 -7.02 6.92 -11.80
CA GLN A 90 -8.16 6.97 -10.88
C GLN A 90 -7.78 6.54 -9.46
N LEU A 91 -6.54 6.09 -9.25
CA LEU A 91 -6.07 5.63 -7.95
C LEU A 91 -5.33 6.75 -7.22
N ASN A 92 -5.71 6.92 -5.96
CA ASN A 92 -4.85 7.62 -5.01
C ASN A 92 -3.63 6.79 -4.73
N SER A 93 -2.46 7.39 -4.82
CA SER A 93 -1.19 6.69 -4.63
C SER A 93 -0.30 7.36 -3.60
N MET A 94 0.47 6.51 -2.92
CA MET A 94 1.44 6.91 -1.92
C MET A 94 2.62 5.95 -1.93
N ILE A 95 3.74 6.41 -1.42
CA ILE A 95 4.92 5.58 -1.20
C ILE A 95 5.35 5.65 0.26
N TYR A 96 5.93 4.55 0.74
CA TYR A 96 6.54 4.49 2.06
C TYR A 96 7.95 3.93 1.96
N VAL A 97 8.95 4.74 2.30
CA VAL A 97 10.35 4.32 2.27
C VAL A 97 10.73 3.81 3.66
N PHE A 98 11.27 2.60 3.74
CA PHE A 98 11.65 1.97 5.02
C PHE A 98 13.10 1.49 5.04
N SER A 99 13.86 1.86 3.99
CA SER A 99 15.30 1.77 3.97
C SER A 99 15.85 2.71 2.91
N GLY A 100 16.94 3.41 3.22
CA GLY A 100 17.62 4.28 2.26
C GLY A 100 16.88 5.59 1.97
N LYS A 101 16.99 6.06 0.72
CA LYS A 101 16.38 7.29 0.26
C LYS A 101 16.20 7.27 -1.27
N ILE A 102 15.07 7.78 -1.72
CA ILE A 102 14.79 7.94 -3.13
C ILE A 102 14.43 9.38 -3.45
N THR A 103 14.61 9.76 -4.71
CA THR A 103 14.09 11.00 -5.27
C THR A 103 12.91 10.65 -6.17
N VAL A 104 11.75 11.24 -5.89
CA VAL A 104 10.50 11.08 -6.65
C VAL A 104 10.42 12.20 -7.68
N PHE A 105 10.43 11.83 -8.95
CA PHE A 105 10.20 12.69 -10.10
C PHE A 105 8.75 12.48 -10.52
N ASN A 106 7.93 13.52 -10.31
CA ASN A 106 6.55 13.53 -10.76
C ASN A 106 6.29 14.86 -11.46
N GLU A 107 5.68 14.82 -12.64
CA GLU A 107 5.21 16.04 -13.33
C GLU A 107 4.10 16.74 -12.52
N ALA A 108 3.43 16.01 -11.63
CA ALA A 108 2.42 16.50 -10.72
C ALA A 108 2.91 16.47 -9.25
N ARG A 109 2.50 17.49 -8.49
CA ARG A 109 3.05 17.87 -7.19
C ARG A 109 2.89 16.78 -6.11
N VAL A 110 3.95 16.24 -5.52
CA VAL A 110 3.78 15.42 -4.30
C VAL A 110 3.09 16.27 -3.22
N LYS A 111 2.00 15.79 -2.63
CA LYS A 111 1.27 16.51 -1.57
C LYS A 111 2.05 16.34 -0.27
N GLU A 112 2.93 17.30 0.04
CA GLU A 112 3.53 17.41 1.39
C GLU A 112 2.45 17.81 2.42
N TYR A 113 2.45 17.15 3.58
CA TYR A 113 1.81 17.66 4.79
C TYR A 113 2.79 17.63 5.97
N PRO A 114 2.95 18.72 6.76
CA PRO A 114 2.31 20.04 6.63
C PRO A 114 3.23 21.09 5.95
N GLN A 115 2.76 21.60 4.81
CA GLN A 115 3.09 22.85 4.11
C GLN A 115 4.31 23.68 4.59
N VAL A 116 5.36 23.72 3.77
CA VAL A 116 6.20 24.92 3.61
C VAL A 116 6.37 25.21 2.12
N LEU A 117 6.24 26.48 1.75
CA LEU A 117 6.28 26.99 0.39
C LEU A 117 7.50 26.46 -0.40
N GLY A 118 7.24 25.90 -1.58
CA GLY A 118 8.27 25.67 -2.61
C GLY A 118 7.92 24.47 -3.47
N LEU A 119 7.28 24.71 -4.62
CA LEU A 119 7.02 23.68 -5.61
C LEU A 119 8.32 23.30 -6.30
N GLY A 120 9.02 22.32 -5.74
CA GLY A 120 10.12 21.65 -6.42
C GLY A 120 9.57 20.49 -7.25
N VAL A 121 9.95 20.45 -8.53
CA VAL A 121 10.20 19.18 -9.21
C VAL A 121 11.26 18.43 -8.42
N ASN A 122 11.04 17.13 -8.17
CA ASN A 122 11.98 16.20 -7.53
C ASN A 122 12.03 16.32 -6.00
N GLN A 123 11.32 15.44 -5.31
CA GLN A 123 11.30 15.42 -3.85
C GLN A 123 12.04 14.20 -3.32
N GLN A 124 12.85 14.39 -2.28
CA GLN A 124 13.51 13.29 -1.58
C GLN A 124 12.58 12.72 -0.50
N VAL A 125 12.50 11.39 -0.45
CA VAL A 125 11.78 10.62 0.57
C VAL A 125 12.74 9.61 1.17
N ARG A 126 12.80 9.57 2.50
CA ARG A 126 13.81 8.82 3.27
C ARG A 126 13.17 7.75 4.13
N ASP A 127 14.00 6.86 4.67
CA ASP A 127 13.59 5.86 5.65
C ASP A 127 12.69 6.44 6.76
N GLY A 128 11.50 5.84 6.91
CA GLY A 128 10.47 6.23 7.85
C GLY A 128 9.45 7.23 7.30
N GLU A 129 9.65 7.75 6.09
CA GLU A 129 8.80 8.78 5.50
C GLU A 129 7.76 8.18 4.53
N LEU A 130 6.58 8.81 4.56
CA LEU A 130 5.47 8.55 3.64
C LEU A 130 5.29 9.77 2.75
N ALA A 131 5.09 9.56 1.45
CA ALA A 131 4.77 10.62 0.51
C ALA A 131 3.50 10.29 -0.28
N LEU A 132 2.58 11.26 -0.35
CA LEU A 132 1.37 11.18 -1.16
C LEU A 132 1.65 11.71 -2.56
N LEU A 133 1.45 10.88 -3.57
CA LEU A 133 1.67 11.28 -4.95
C LEU A 133 0.49 12.13 -5.44
N SER A 134 0.75 13.02 -6.40
CA SER A 134 -0.32 13.69 -7.13
C SER A 134 -0.92 12.79 -8.20
N GLU A 135 -2.06 13.23 -8.73
CA GLU A 135 -2.68 12.68 -9.92
C GLU A 135 -1.69 12.64 -11.09
N GLY A 136 -1.61 11.49 -11.74
CA GLY A 136 -0.72 11.22 -12.86
C GLY A 136 -0.87 9.77 -13.29
N HIS A 137 -0.39 9.46 -14.49
CA HIS A 137 -0.38 8.08 -15.00
C HIS A 137 0.91 7.33 -14.66
N GLU A 138 1.93 8.07 -14.23
CA GLU A 138 3.29 7.62 -14.16
C GLU A 138 4.03 8.35 -13.05
N VAL A 139 4.91 7.64 -12.36
CA VAL A 139 5.85 8.21 -11.39
C VAL A 139 7.23 7.60 -11.57
N GLU A 140 8.25 8.45 -11.60
CA GLU A 140 9.64 8.02 -11.72
C GLU A 140 10.34 8.14 -10.37
N PHE A 141 11.02 7.07 -9.97
CA PHE A 141 11.82 7.00 -8.75
C PHE A 141 13.28 6.82 -9.11
N HIS A 142 14.17 7.62 -8.54
CA HIS A 142 15.62 7.44 -8.64
C HIS A 142 16.18 7.13 -7.26
N SER A 143 17.02 6.11 -7.17
CA SER A 143 17.68 5.78 -5.91
C SER A 143 19.06 6.46 -5.82
N ASN A 144 19.36 7.05 -4.66
CA ASN A 144 20.65 7.68 -4.35
C ASN A 144 21.29 6.93 -3.16
N GLY A 145 21.68 5.69 -3.40
CA GLY A 145 21.99 4.65 -2.42
C GLY A 145 21.05 3.46 -2.55
N ALA A 146 21.38 2.33 -1.94
CA ALA A 146 20.45 1.20 -1.86
C ALA A 146 19.21 1.59 -1.03
N SER A 147 18.01 1.32 -1.55
CA SER A 147 16.75 1.74 -0.93
C SER A 147 15.67 0.67 -1.03
N GLU A 148 14.76 0.65 -0.06
CA GLU A 148 13.55 -0.18 -0.08
C GLU A 148 12.30 0.65 0.21
N LEU A 149 11.25 0.42 -0.57
CA LEU A 149 9.98 1.13 -0.46
C LEU A 149 8.77 0.26 -0.75
N LEU A 150 7.61 0.69 -0.26
CA LEU A 150 6.31 0.22 -0.69
C LEU A 150 5.67 1.26 -1.63
N ILE A 151 5.07 0.78 -2.71
CA ILE A 151 4.16 1.57 -3.56
C ILE A 151 2.74 1.08 -3.27
N LEU A 152 1.88 2.01 -2.88
CA LEU A 152 0.50 1.77 -2.49
C LEU A 152 -0.41 2.60 -3.37
N ALA A 153 -1.45 2.00 -3.95
CA ALA A 153 -2.51 2.74 -4.61
C ALA A 153 -3.87 2.06 -4.46
N GLY A 154 -4.94 2.85 -4.50
CA GLY A 154 -6.32 2.37 -4.46
C GLY A 154 -7.31 3.49 -4.78
N PRO A 155 -8.57 3.16 -5.13
CA PRO A 155 -9.56 4.16 -5.49
C PRO A 155 -9.98 5.01 -4.28
N GLU A 156 -10.34 6.25 -4.54
CA GLU A 156 -11.13 7.03 -3.59
C GLU A 156 -12.55 6.50 -3.54
N LEU A 157 -12.94 5.94 -2.39
CA LEU A 157 -14.31 5.45 -2.19
C LEU A 157 -15.33 6.60 -2.20
N ASN A 158 -14.92 7.82 -1.85
CA ASN A 158 -15.81 8.98 -1.74
C ASN A 158 -17.03 8.74 -0.84
N GLU A 159 -16.88 7.87 0.15
CA GLU A 159 -17.90 7.53 1.15
C GLU A 159 -17.51 8.05 2.54
N PRO A 160 -18.48 8.34 3.41
CA PRO A 160 -18.22 8.63 4.81
C PRO A 160 -17.47 7.48 5.49
N ILE A 161 -16.60 7.81 6.43
CA ILE A 161 -15.86 6.85 7.25
C ILE A 161 -16.22 7.09 8.72
N SER A 162 -16.79 6.07 9.35
CA SER A 162 -17.05 6.00 10.79
C SER A 162 -16.22 4.86 11.37
N ARG A 163 -15.28 5.16 12.28
CA ARG A 163 -14.44 4.14 12.90
C ARG A 163 -14.56 4.15 14.41
N TYR A 164 -14.65 2.96 15.00
CA TYR A 164 -14.51 2.80 16.45
C TYR A 164 -13.96 1.41 16.79
N GLY A 165 -12.80 1.39 17.44
CA GLY A 165 -12.10 0.14 17.75
C GLY A 165 -11.76 -0.65 16.49
N PRO A 166 -12.18 -1.92 16.38
CA PRO A 166 -11.89 -2.77 15.22
C PRO A 166 -12.84 -2.56 14.04
N PHE A 167 -13.91 -1.76 14.20
CA PHE A 167 -14.93 -1.60 13.17
C PHE A 167 -14.73 -0.30 12.38
N VAL A 168 -14.85 -0.42 11.05
CA VAL A 168 -14.81 0.69 10.09
C VAL A 168 -16.05 0.59 9.20
N MET A 169 -17.05 1.40 9.50
CA MET A 169 -18.34 1.49 8.79
C MET A 169 -18.50 2.86 8.12
N ASN A 170 -19.65 3.15 7.53
CA ASN A 170 -19.94 4.45 6.92
C ASN A 170 -20.70 5.38 7.89
N THR A 171 -21.54 4.85 8.77
CA THR A 171 -22.35 5.63 9.72
C THR A 171 -22.08 5.29 11.19
N ARG A 172 -22.61 6.09 12.12
CA ARG A 172 -22.48 5.81 13.56
C ARG A 172 -23.40 4.66 13.96
N GLU A 173 -24.59 4.63 13.40
CA GLU A 173 -25.61 3.62 13.62
C GLU A 173 -25.09 2.23 13.21
N GLU A 174 -24.39 2.12 12.08
CA GLU A 174 -23.70 0.89 11.66
C GLU A 174 -22.62 0.44 12.65
N ILE A 175 -21.88 1.37 13.27
CA ILE A 175 -20.91 1.04 14.31
C ILE A 175 -21.62 0.47 15.54
N GLU A 176 -22.69 1.12 15.99
CA GLU A 176 -23.47 0.66 17.14
C GLU A 176 -24.05 -0.74 16.90
N GLN A 177 -24.59 -1.00 15.71
CA GLN A 177 -25.07 -2.32 15.29
C GLN A 177 -23.93 -3.35 15.26
N ALA A 178 -22.77 -3.03 14.70
CA ALA A 178 -21.62 -3.95 14.64
C ALA A 178 -21.17 -4.41 16.04
N PHE A 179 -21.21 -3.51 17.03
CA PHE A 179 -20.91 -3.88 18.42
C PHE A 179 -22.00 -4.74 19.06
N GLU A 180 -23.27 -4.52 18.74
CA GLU A 180 -24.36 -5.39 19.19
C GLU A 180 -24.21 -6.79 18.61
N ASP A 181 -24.02 -6.91 17.31
CA ASP A 181 -23.83 -8.18 16.62
C ASP A 181 -22.60 -8.94 17.11
N TYR A 182 -21.49 -8.22 17.36
CA TYR A 182 -20.28 -8.83 17.91
C TYR A 182 -20.50 -9.36 19.33
N ARG A 183 -21.20 -8.59 20.19
CA ARG A 183 -21.54 -9.02 21.55
C ARG A 183 -22.49 -10.22 21.55
N ASN A 184 -23.35 -10.32 20.54
CA ASN A 184 -24.31 -11.41 20.37
C ASN A 184 -23.74 -12.63 19.64
N GLY A 185 -22.51 -12.54 19.10
CA GLY A 185 -21.88 -13.60 18.32
C GLY A 185 -22.50 -13.80 16.93
N THR A 186 -23.18 -12.79 16.38
CA THR A 186 -23.88 -12.82 15.09
C THR A 186 -23.22 -11.97 14.00
N PHE A 187 -22.11 -11.29 14.31
CA PHE A 187 -21.46 -10.39 13.36
C PHE A 187 -20.92 -11.13 12.14
N ALA A 188 -21.40 -10.73 10.95
CA ALA A 188 -21.01 -11.28 9.66
C ALA A 188 -21.21 -12.81 9.51
N ASN A 189 -22.18 -13.39 10.25
CA ASN A 189 -22.66 -14.78 10.13
C ASN A 189 -23.83 -14.92 9.15
#